data_AF-A0A936F5S0-F1
#
_entry.id   AF-A0A936F5S0-F1
#
_cell.length_a   1.000
_cell.length_b   1.000
_cell.length_c   1.000
_cell.angle_alpha   90.00
_cell.angle_beta   90.00
_cell.angle_gamma   90.00
#
_symmetry.space_group_name_H-M   'P 1'
#
loop_
_entity.id
_entity.type
_entity.pdbx_description
1 polymer ?
#
loop_
_entity_poly.entity_id
_entity_poly.type
_entity_poly.pdbx_seq_one_letter_code
_entity_poly.pdbx_strand_id
1 'polypeptide(L)'
;MTEPQPPRDIAPFRQPMVTSIGIILGFLLNFLANWATEDEDGDTLMTLADYAVAGTLLLSIAMMCGVLFRLLDIRKADQMQEVHYLVTFRLYVASIATAFAGVGLALFL
;
A
#
# COMPACT_ATOMS: atom_id res chain seq x y z
N MET A 1 -18.94 -15.00 37.70
CA MET A 1 -17.60 -14.93 37.08
C MET A 1 -17.83 -14.86 35.58
N THR A 2 -17.52 -13.75 34.93
CA THR A 2 -17.58 -13.66 33.46
C THR A 2 -16.34 -14.35 32.91
N GLU A 3 -16.52 -15.38 32.09
CA GLU A 3 -15.40 -16.02 31.39
C GLU A 3 -14.65 -14.98 30.55
N PRO A 4 -13.31 -15.05 30.46
CA PRO A 4 -12.56 -14.19 29.56
C PRO A 4 -13.03 -14.45 28.13
N GLN A 5 -13.40 -13.38 27.41
CA GLN A 5 -13.81 -13.49 26.02
C GLN A 5 -12.67 -14.10 25.20
N PRO A 6 -12.93 -15.12 24.37
CA PRO A 6 -11.90 -15.69 23.51
C PRO A 6 -11.35 -14.59 22.58
N PRO A 7 -10.05 -14.61 22.27
CA PRO A 7 -9.47 -13.69 21.29
C PRO A 7 -10.28 -13.68 19.98
N ARG A 8 -10.55 -12.50 19.42
CA ARG A 8 -11.23 -12.39 18.12
C ARG A 8 -10.35 -13.02 17.04
N ASP A 9 -10.91 -13.97 16.30
CA ASP A 9 -10.24 -14.50 15.11
C ASP A 9 -10.17 -13.44 14.01
N ILE A 10 -8.97 -12.97 13.72
CA ILE A 10 -8.69 -11.98 12.68
C ILE A 10 -8.19 -12.59 11.37
N ALA A 11 -7.94 -13.90 11.31
CA ALA A 11 -7.39 -14.56 10.13
C ALA A 11 -8.24 -14.35 8.86
N PRO A 12 -9.59 -14.42 8.91
CA PRO A 12 -10.44 -14.20 7.74
C PRO A 12 -10.34 -12.80 7.12
N PHE A 13 -9.93 -11.79 7.90
CA PHE A 13 -9.81 -10.41 7.42
C PHE A 13 -8.44 -10.11 6.81
N ARG A 14 -7.41 -10.90 7.14
CA ARG A 14 -6.04 -10.71 6.62
C ARG A 14 -5.89 -11.21 5.20
N GLN A 15 -6.52 -12.35 4.87
CA GLN A 15 -6.36 -13.00 3.57
C GLN A 15 -6.87 -12.13 2.40
N PRO A 16 -8.05 -11.48 2.47
CA PRO A 16 -8.49 -10.54 1.44
C PRO A 16 -7.52 -9.36 1.27
N MET A 17 -6.94 -8.85 2.37
CA MET A 17 -5.96 -7.76 2.30
C MET A 17 -4.70 -8.18 1.53
N VAL A 18 -4.10 -9.33 1.86
CA VAL A 18 -2.90 -9.85 1.16
C VAL A 18 -3.16 -9.98 -0.34
N THR A 19 -4.29 -10.59 -0.72
CA THR A 19 -4.68 -10.74 -2.12
C THR A 19 -4.83 -9.40 -2.82
N SER A 20 -5.56 -8.46 -2.22
CA SER A 20 -5.77 -7.13 -2.80
C SER A 20 -4.47 -6.34 -2.97
N ILE A 21 -3.53 -6.43 -2.00
CA ILE A 21 -2.23 -5.76 -2.12
C ILE A 21 -1.44 -6.35 -3.29
N GLY A 22 -1.44 -7.68 -3.47
CA GLY A 22 -0.76 -8.30 -4.62
C GLY A 22 -1.26 -7.77 -5.96
N ILE A 23 -2.58 -7.63 -6.11
CA ILE A 23 -3.22 -7.08 -7.31
C ILE A 23 -2.84 -5.62 -7.52
N ILE A 24 -3.03 -4.77 -6.49
CA ILE A 24 -2.77 -3.33 -6.59
C ILE A 24 -1.29 -3.07 -6.86
N LEU A 25 -0.39 -3.78 -6.18
CA LEU A 25 1.05 -3.65 -6.39
C LEU A 25 1.44 -4.00 -7.83
N GLY A 26 0.86 -5.06 -8.39
CA GLY A 26 1.05 -5.43 -9.79
C GLY A 26 0.62 -4.31 -10.75
N PHE A 27 -0.54 -3.71 -10.52
CA PHE A 27 -1.01 -2.57 -11.31
C PHE A 27 -0.12 -1.32 -11.13
N LEU A 28 0.29 -1.00 -9.90
CA LEU A 28 1.15 0.16 -9.63
C LEU A 28 2.53 0.01 -10.26
N LEU A 29 3.13 -1.17 -10.18
CA LEU A 29 4.42 -1.44 -10.82
C LEU A 29 4.31 -1.37 -12.35
N ASN A 30 3.25 -1.93 -12.92
CA ASN A 30 3.01 -1.83 -14.36
C ASN A 30 2.79 -0.36 -14.78
N PHE A 31 1.99 0.41 -14.04
CA PHE A 31 1.78 1.83 -14.30
C PHE A 31 3.10 2.60 -14.24
N LEU A 32 3.88 2.41 -13.18
CA LEU A 32 5.18 3.08 -13.00
C LEU A 32 6.17 2.74 -14.11
N ALA A 33 6.20 1.48 -14.56
CA ALA A 33 7.07 1.06 -15.66
C ALA A 33 6.70 1.72 -16.98
N ASN A 34 5.41 1.75 -17.33
CA ASN A 34 4.95 2.43 -18.56
C ASN A 34 5.21 3.93 -18.49
N TRP A 35 4.87 4.57 -17.36
CA TRP A 35 5.12 6.00 -17.14
C TRP A 35 6.60 6.36 -17.27
N ALA A 36 7.51 5.51 -16.76
CA ALA A 36 8.94 5.76 -16.84
C ALA A 36 9.53 5.67 -18.27
N THR A 37 8.82 5.03 -19.20
CA THR A 37 9.26 4.83 -20.59
C THR A 37 8.53 5.72 -21.60
N GLU A 38 7.53 6.48 -21.17
CA GLU A 38 6.65 7.24 -22.08
C GLU A 38 7.35 8.45 -22.74
N ASP A 39 8.48 8.91 -22.20
CA ASP A 39 9.23 10.11 -22.66
C ASP A 39 10.51 9.82 -23.48
N GLU A 40 10.72 8.60 -23.98
CA GLU A 40 11.92 8.29 -24.80
C GLU A 40 11.94 9.00 -26.18
N ASP A 41 10.87 9.69 -26.59
CA ASP A 41 10.69 10.27 -27.94
C ASP A 41 11.04 11.78 -28.10
N GLY A 42 11.72 12.41 -27.14
CA GLY A 42 12.61 13.54 -27.49
C GLY A 42 12.29 14.95 -26.96
N ASP A 43 11.66 15.09 -25.80
CA ASP A 43 11.88 16.27 -24.97
C ASP A 43 12.05 15.82 -23.53
N THR A 44 13.24 16.06 -22.94
CA THR A 44 13.55 15.68 -21.56
C THR A 44 12.84 16.63 -20.60
N LEU A 45 11.51 16.66 -20.64
CA LEU A 45 10.69 17.37 -19.67
C LEU A 45 10.58 16.49 -18.44
N MET A 46 11.70 16.37 -17.72
CA MET A 46 11.72 16.08 -16.29
C MET A 46 10.88 17.14 -15.56
N THR A 47 9.57 17.03 -15.65
CA THR A 47 8.64 18.01 -15.09
C THR A 47 8.54 17.74 -13.60
N LEU A 48 8.21 18.79 -12.82
CA LEU A 48 7.93 18.63 -11.40
C LEU A 48 6.83 17.57 -11.15
N ALA A 49 5.90 17.43 -12.11
CA ALA A 49 4.85 16.43 -12.12
C ALA A 49 5.39 15.00 -12.15
N ASP A 50 6.38 14.69 -12.99
CA ASP A 50 6.92 13.32 -13.13
C ASP A 50 7.65 12.88 -11.87
N TYR A 51 8.44 13.77 -11.29
CA TYR A 51 9.07 13.53 -10.00
C TYR A 51 8.06 13.36 -8.88
N ALA A 52 6.98 14.15 -8.88
CA ALA A 52 5.91 14.02 -7.90
C ALA A 52 5.18 12.66 -8.04
N VAL A 53 4.84 12.25 -9.26
CA VAL A 53 4.20 10.96 -9.55
C VAL A 53 5.12 9.81 -9.16
N ALA A 54 6.35 9.78 -9.67
CA ALA A 54 7.31 8.73 -9.36
C ALA A 54 7.57 8.62 -7.84
N GLY A 55 7.79 9.75 -7.17
CA GLY A 55 8.05 9.79 -5.72
C GLY A 55 6.86 9.28 -4.89
N THR A 56 5.64 9.71 -5.23
CA THR A 56 4.43 9.29 -4.51
C THR A 56 4.08 7.83 -4.76
N LEU A 57 4.27 7.33 -5.98
CA LEU A 57 4.06 5.92 -6.31
C LEU A 57 5.09 5.01 -5.64
N LEU A 58 6.37 5.37 -5.67
CA LEU A 58 7.41 4.62 -4.97
C LEU A 58 7.16 4.59 -3.46
N LEU A 59 6.74 5.71 -2.87
CA LEU A 59 6.36 5.78 -1.47
C LEU A 59 5.16 4.85 -1.17
N SER A 60 4.13 4.87 -2.02
CA SER A 60 2.96 3.99 -1.87
C SER A 60 3.34 2.51 -1.94
N ILE A 61 4.14 2.12 -2.94
CA ILE A 61 4.67 0.76 -3.10
C ILE A 61 5.44 0.33 -1.85
N ALA A 62 6.33 1.18 -1.33
CA ALA A 62 7.09 0.89 -0.11
C ALA A 62 6.16 0.71 1.11
N MET A 63 5.14 1.55 1.26
CA MET A 63 4.14 1.40 2.31
C MET A 63 3.35 0.09 2.18
N MET A 64 2.92 -0.29 0.97
CA MET A 64 2.23 -1.55 0.71
C MET A 64 3.11 -2.78 1.03
N CYS A 65 4.38 -2.73 0.67
CA CYS A 65 5.35 -3.76 1.07
C CYS A 65 5.49 -3.86 2.60
N GLY A 66 5.52 -2.72 3.30
CA GLY A 66 5.52 -2.69 4.76
C GLY A 66 4.25 -3.28 5.40
N VAL A 67 3.09 -3.07 4.78
CA VAL A 67 1.82 -3.69 5.18
C VAL A 67 1.87 -5.20 4.95
N LEU A 68 2.33 -5.66 3.79
CA LEU A 68 2.52 -7.08 3.50
C LEU A 68 3.45 -7.74 4.51
N PHE A 69 4.58 -7.12 4.84
CA PHE A 69 5.50 -7.62 5.85
C PHE A 69 4.80 -7.78 7.21
N ARG A 70 4.03 -6.79 7.65
CA ARG A 70 3.21 -6.88 8.87
C ARG A 70 2.13 -7.95 8.80
N LEU A 71 1.52 -8.15 7.64
CA LEU A 71 0.49 -9.17 7.42
C LEU A 71 1.08 -10.57 7.29
N LEU A 72 2.35 -10.76 6.94
CA LEU A 72 3.01 -12.07 6.87
C LEU A 72 3.69 -12.47 8.18
N ASP A 73 3.85 -11.54 9.12
CA ASP A 73 4.37 -11.83 10.47
C ASP A 73 3.30 -12.54 11.32
N ILE A 74 3.43 -13.87 11.44
CA ILE A 74 2.52 -14.75 12.20
C ILE A 74 3.03 -14.95 13.65
N ARG A 75 4.19 -14.38 14.02
CA ARG A 75 4.87 -14.70 15.31
C ARG A 75 4.25 -14.00 16.54
N LYS A 76 3.13 -13.28 16.40
CA LYS A 76 2.60 -12.40 17.46
C LYS A 76 1.53 -13.08 18.31
N ALA A 77 1.73 -12.99 19.63
CA ALA A 77 0.80 -13.49 20.63
C ALA A 77 -0.60 -12.87 20.48
N ASP A 78 -1.62 -13.72 20.64
CA ASP A 78 -3.04 -13.50 20.34
C ASP A 78 -3.62 -12.21 20.96
N GLN A 79 -3.16 -11.85 22.16
CA GLN A 79 -3.69 -10.73 22.93
C GLN A 79 -3.39 -9.33 22.35
N MET A 80 -2.42 -9.20 21.44
CA MET A 80 -2.09 -7.91 20.79
C MET A 80 -2.44 -7.88 19.30
N GLN A 81 -3.12 -8.91 18.78
CA GLN A 81 -3.38 -9.05 17.35
C GLN A 81 -4.37 -8.01 16.82
N GLU A 82 -5.39 -7.64 17.58
CA GLU A 82 -6.42 -6.69 17.15
C GLU A 82 -5.87 -5.26 16.97
N VAL A 83 -5.08 -4.75 17.91
CA VAL A 83 -4.46 -3.42 17.82
C VAL A 83 -3.48 -3.35 16.64
N HIS A 84 -2.69 -4.41 16.45
CA HIS A 84 -1.78 -4.51 15.32
C HIS A 84 -2.52 -4.57 13.98
N TYR A 85 -3.65 -5.28 13.92
CA TYR A 85 -4.48 -5.35 12.74
C TYR A 85 -5.00 -3.96 12.35
N LEU A 86 -5.56 -3.19 13.29
CA LEU A 86 -6.09 -1.85 13.01
C LEU A 86 -5.01 -0.88 12.53
N VAL A 87 -3.81 -0.91 13.13
CA VAL A 87 -2.67 -0.12 12.65
C VAL A 87 -2.27 -0.52 11.23
N THR A 88 -2.20 -1.83 10.97
CA THR A 88 -1.86 -2.37 9.65
C THR A 88 -2.91 -2.00 8.60
N PHE A 89 -4.19 -2.05 8.96
CA PHE A 89 -5.30 -1.62 8.13
C PHE A 89 -5.25 -0.13 7.81
N ARG A 90 -4.94 0.73 8.79
CA ARG A 90 -4.77 2.17 8.55
C ARG A 90 -3.59 2.46 7.63
N LEU A 91 -2.48 1.76 7.78
CA LEU A 91 -1.33 1.87 6.87
C LEU A 91 -1.67 1.39 5.46
N TYR A 92 -2.44 0.31 5.34
CA TYR A 92 -2.97 -0.18 4.07
C TYR A 92 -3.80 0.88 3.36
N VAL A 93 -4.82 1.44 4.03
CA VAL A 93 -5.67 2.49 3.45
C VAL A 93 -4.84 3.74 3.12
N ALA A 94 -3.91 4.14 3.99
CA ALA A 94 -3.02 5.27 3.74
C ALA A 94 -2.15 5.04 2.49
N SER A 95 -1.61 3.84 2.28
CA SER A 95 -0.83 3.53 1.08
C SER A 95 -1.65 3.68 -0.20
N ILE A 96 -2.89 3.20 -0.21
CA ILE A 96 -3.80 3.35 -1.34
C ILE A 96 -4.11 4.83 -1.59
N ALA A 97 -4.44 5.57 -0.54
CA ALA A 97 -4.73 7.00 -0.64
C ALA A 97 -3.53 7.78 -1.19
N THR A 98 -2.31 7.47 -0.75
CA THR A 98 -1.07 8.06 -1.27
C THR A 98 -0.88 7.78 -2.76
N ALA A 99 -1.16 6.56 -3.23
CA ALA A 99 -1.09 6.22 -4.65
C ALA A 99 -2.01 7.13 -5.50
N PHE A 100 -3.28 7.20 -5.11
CA PHE A 100 -4.28 8.00 -5.82
C PHE A 100 -4.01 9.51 -5.71
N ALA A 101 -3.53 9.98 -4.56
CA ALA A 101 -3.13 11.38 -4.39
C ALA A 101 -1.96 11.75 -5.31
N GLY A 102 -0.99 10.84 -5.48
CA GLY A 102 0.13 11.02 -6.39
C GLY A 102 -0.30 11.26 -7.84
N VAL A 103 -1.15 10.36 -8.36
CA VAL A 103 -1.72 10.49 -9.70
C VAL A 103 -2.62 11.72 -9.82
N GLY A 104 -3.42 12.00 -8.79
CA GLY A 104 -4.31 13.17 -8.77
C GLY A 104 -3.54 14.50 -8.77
N LEU A 105 -2.44 14.60 -8.03
CA LEU A 105 -1.58 15.78 -8.00
C LEU A 105 -0.94 16.07 -9.37
N ALA A 106 -0.61 15.02 -10.12
CA ALA A 106 -0.08 15.14 -11.48
C ALA A 106 -1.01 15.92 -12.42
N LEU A 107 -2.32 15.83 -12.21
CA LEU A 107 -3.31 16.53 -13.04
C LEU A 107 -3.32 18.06 -12.82
N PHE A 108 -2.72 18.54 -11.73
CA PHE A 108 -2.71 19.95 -11.35
C PHE A 108 -1.33 20.62 -11.50
N LEU A 109 -0.29 19.85 -11.83
CA LEU A 109 1.09 20.31 -12.01
C LEU A 109 1.41 20.41 -13.50
#